data_AF-A0A530HGK9-F1
#
_entry.id   AF-A0A530HGK9-F1
#
_cell.length_a   1.000
_cell.length_b   1.000
_cell.length_c   1.000
_cell.angle_alpha   90.00
_cell.angle_beta   90.00
_cell.angle_gamma   90.00
#
_symmetry.space_group_name_H-M   'P 1'
#
loop_
_entity.id
_entity.type
_entity.pdbx_description
1 polymer ?
#
loop_
_entity_poly.entity_id
_entity_poly.type
_entity_poly.pdbx_seq_one_letter_code
_entity_poly.pdbx_strand_id
1 'polypeptide(L)'
;QAELTSLEVILGPDAAREEKGRLLLTEATARQKLREAAEMRAAPLRDGARDLTSAEAVLRRARSVQDAATQEASQLRVTLADLNGHIRTRSDDAVEEALREATEKLEIAGERARRFEFEKAVLDRLRTTLVAARSTARDLYLKPVMSELRPLLGLLFDDISIVFDENTLLPQTVRRNGQDEDVDRLSGGMREQLSVLTRLAFARLLARDGRPTPVILDDALVYSDDDRIERMFDALHRQSHDQQILVFSCRQRAFAKLGGNILQMSDWQPGRS
;
A
#
# COMPACT_ATOMS: atom_id res chain seq x y z
N GLN A 1 -63.16 -32.02 117.49
CA GLN A 1 -62.00 -31.88 118.40
C GLN A 1 -60.69 -31.64 117.65
N ALA A 2 -60.43 -32.28 116.50
CA ALA A 2 -59.20 -32.08 115.71
C ALA A 2 -58.98 -30.65 115.15
N GLU A 3 -60.05 -29.89 114.87
CA GLU A 3 -59.96 -28.50 114.39
C GLU A 3 -59.50 -27.50 115.46
N LEU A 4 -59.86 -27.73 116.74
CA LEU A 4 -59.44 -26.87 117.86
C LEU A 4 -57.93 -27.00 118.14
N THR A 5 -57.40 -28.21 118.06
CA THR A 5 -55.95 -28.46 118.23
C THR A 5 -55.13 -27.92 117.05
N SER A 6 -55.67 -27.96 115.83
CA SER A 6 -55.04 -27.33 114.66
C SER A 6 -54.96 -25.81 114.78
N LEU A 7 -56.01 -25.17 115.30
CA LEU A 7 -56.05 -23.71 115.55
C LEU A 7 -55.08 -23.30 116.66
N GLU A 8 -54.91 -24.12 117.69
CA GLU A 8 -53.92 -23.90 118.76
C GLU A 8 -52.47 -23.97 118.26
N VAL A 9 -52.16 -24.85 117.31
CA VAL A 9 -50.82 -24.95 116.73
C VAL A 9 -50.48 -23.72 115.88
N ILE A 10 -51.45 -23.14 115.19
CA ILE A 10 -51.24 -21.95 114.33
C ILE A 10 -51.18 -20.66 115.17
N LEU A 11 -52.06 -20.51 116.16
CA LEU A 11 -52.19 -19.30 116.97
C LEU A 11 -51.25 -19.29 118.20
N GLY A 12 -50.85 -20.47 118.71
CA GLY A 12 -50.11 -20.62 119.97
C GLY A 12 -51.05 -20.71 121.19
N PRO A 13 -50.50 -20.88 122.41
CA PRO A 13 -51.27 -20.94 123.66
C PRO A 13 -52.01 -19.62 123.93
N ASP A 14 -53.21 -19.68 124.50
CA ASP A 14 -54.14 -18.55 124.60
C ASP A 14 -53.53 -17.30 125.29
N ALA A 15 -52.74 -17.53 126.34
CA ALA A 15 -52.00 -16.48 127.05
C ALA A 15 -50.91 -15.76 126.23
N ALA A 16 -50.49 -16.31 125.08
CA ALA A 16 -49.45 -15.75 124.22
C ALA A 16 -49.98 -15.16 122.90
N ARG A 17 -51.28 -15.33 122.60
CA ARG A 17 -51.89 -14.89 121.33
C ARG A 17 -51.97 -13.38 121.21
N GLU A 18 -52.26 -12.68 122.30
CA GLU A 18 -52.38 -11.23 122.34
C GLU A 18 -51.04 -10.54 122.02
N GLU A 19 -49.95 -11.05 122.61
CA GLU A 19 -48.59 -10.55 122.33
C GLU A 19 -48.13 -10.88 120.90
N LYS A 20 -48.46 -12.08 120.39
CA LYS A 20 -48.19 -12.46 118.99
C LYS A 20 -48.95 -11.57 118.01
N GLY A 21 -50.20 -11.24 118.29
CA GLY A 21 -51.01 -10.31 117.51
C GLY A 21 -50.43 -8.89 117.50
N ARG A 22 -49.97 -8.41 118.66
CA ARG A 22 -49.29 -7.11 118.80
C ARG A 22 -47.99 -7.06 118.00
N LEU A 23 -47.18 -8.12 118.04
CA LEU A 23 -45.95 -8.24 117.26
C LEU A 23 -46.22 -8.26 115.75
N LEU A 24 -47.20 -9.05 115.29
CA LEU A 24 -47.59 -9.10 113.87
C LEU A 24 -48.15 -7.77 113.37
N LEU A 25 -48.92 -7.06 114.19
CA LEU A 25 -49.41 -5.72 113.86
C LEU A 25 -48.25 -4.70 113.77
N THR A 26 -47.28 -4.81 114.68
CA THR A 26 -46.06 -3.97 114.66
C THR A 26 -45.22 -4.26 113.42
N GLU A 27 -45.08 -5.53 113.04
CA GLU A 27 -44.35 -5.92 111.83
C GLU A 27 -45.10 -5.50 110.55
N ALA A 28 -46.42 -5.67 110.50
CA ALA A 28 -47.25 -5.25 109.37
C ALA A 28 -47.21 -3.72 109.18
N THR A 29 -47.29 -2.95 110.27
CA THR A 29 -47.19 -1.48 110.21
C THR A 29 -45.79 -1.01 109.83
N ALA A 30 -44.73 -1.69 110.29
CA ALA A 30 -43.36 -1.42 109.85
C ALA A 30 -43.16 -1.70 108.35
N ARG A 31 -43.68 -2.82 107.85
CA ARG A 31 -43.65 -3.17 106.42
C ARG A 31 -44.48 -2.19 105.57
N GLN A 32 -45.63 -1.76 106.07
CA GLN A 32 -46.46 -0.76 105.37
C GLN A 32 -45.74 0.58 105.24
N LYS A 33 -45.10 1.06 106.32
CA LYS A 33 -44.29 2.29 106.29
C LYS A 33 -43.11 2.19 105.31
N LEU A 34 -42.43 1.04 105.26
CA LEU A 34 -41.36 0.79 104.30
C LEU A 34 -41.87 0.84 102.85
N ARG A 35 -43.04 0.25 102.59
CA ARG A 35 -43.68 0.27 101.28
C ARG A 35 -44.08 1.69 100.87
N GLU A 36 -44.70 2.45 101.76
CA GLU A 36 -45.09 3.84 101.50
C GLU A 36 -43.87 4.74 101.28
N ALA A 37 -42.80 4.57 102.05
CA ALA A 37 -41.54 5.29 101.85
C ALA A 37 -40.87 4.93 100.50
N ALA A 38 -40.94 3.66 100.09
CA ALA A 38 -40.46 3.22 98.78
C ALA A 38 -41.31 3.81 97.65
N GLU A 39 -42.64 3.84 97.78
CA GLU A 39 -43.55 4.38 96.77
C GLU A 39 -43.39 5.90 96.63
N MET A 40 -43.24 6.64 97.74
CA MET A 40 -42.96 8.08 97.72
C MET A 40 -41.63 8.42 97.04
N ARG A 41 -40.61 7.55 97.15
CA ARG A 41 -39.35 7.72 96.40
C ARG A 41 -39.49 7.33 94.92
N ALA A 42 -40.31 6.34 94.60
CA ALA A 42 -40.49 5.84 93.24
C ALA A 42 -41.36 6.75 92.37
N ALA A 43 -42.39 7.38 92.93
CA ALA A 43 -43.35 8.22 92.20
C ALA A 43 -42.70 9.36 91.37
N PRO A 44 -41.83 10.24 91.94
CA PRO A 44 -41.20 11.30 91.16
C PRO A 44 -40.17 10.79 90.13
N LEU A 45 -39.59 9.59 90.35
CA LEU A 45 -38.67 8.97 89.39
C LEU A 45 -39.39 8.41 88.15
N ARG A 46 -40.67 8.01 88.29
CA ARG A 46 -41.51 7.60 87.15
C ARG A 46 -41.92 8.78 86.28
N ASP A 47 -42.18 9.94 86.89
CA ASP A 47 -42.63 11.16 86.19
C ASP A 47 -41.46 11.88 85.48
N GLY A 48 -40.25 11.80 86.05
CA GLY A 48 -39.01 12.33 85.45
C GLY A 48 -38.33 11.40 84.44
N ALA A 49 -38.85 10.18 84.26
CA ALA A 49 -38.35 9.25 83.25
C ALA A 49 -38.70 9.78 81.86
N ARG A 50 -37.79 10.58 81.28
CA ARG A 50 -37.79 10.90 79.84
C ARG A 50 -38.10 9.62 79.08
N ASP A 51 -38.96 9.71 78.07
CA ASP A 51 -39.39 8.59 77.21
C ASP A 51 -38.17 7.86 76.62
N LEU A 52 -37.69 6.87 77.38
CA LEU A 52 -36.49 6.10 77.11
C LEU A 52 -36.67 5.34 75.80
N THR A 53 -37.88 4.85 75.57
CA THR A 53 -38.33 4.23 74.33
C THR A 53 -38.12 5.14 73.12
N SER A 54 -38.49 6.42 73.21
CA SER A 54 -38.26 7.39 72.13
C SER A 54 -36.77 7.71 71.94
N ALA A 55 -36.00 7.91 73.02
CA ALA A 55 -34.56 8.14 72.92
C ALA A 55 -33.81 6.94 72.33
N GLU A 56 -34.18 5.71 72.69
CA GLU A 56 -33.66 4.47 72.12
C GLU A 56 -34.04 4.31 70.65
N ALA A 57 -35.26 4.72 70.25
CA ALA A 57 -35.68 4.72 68.86
C ALA A 57 -34.89 5.73 68.02
N VAL A 58 -34.61 6.93 68.55
CA VAL A 58 -33.74 7.93 67.90
C VAL A 58 -32.33 7.40 67.74
N LEU A 59 -31.75 6.80 68.79
CA LEU A 59 -30.41 6.21 68.75
C LEU A 59 -30.33 5.05 67.73
N ARG A 60 -31.35 4.18 67.70
CA ARG A 60 -31.42 3.09 66.70
C ARG A 60 -31.45 3.62 65.27
N ARG A 61 -32.27 4.64 65.00
CA ARG A 61 -32.33 5.28 63.67
C ARG A 61 -30.98 5.91 63.31
N ALA A 62 -30.36 6.66 64.22
CA ALA A 62 -29.08 7.30 63.99
C ALA A 62 -27.95 6.28 63.70
N ARG A 63 -27.91 5.17 64.46
CA ARG A 63 -26.97 4.07 64.20
C ARG A 63 -27.24 3.41 62.86
N SER A 64 -28.49 3.11 62.54
CA SER A 64 -28.85 2.53 61.24
C SER A 64 -28.45 3.43 60.06
N VAL A 65 -28.56 4.75 60.19
CA VAL A 65 -28.11 5.72 59.17
C VAL A 65 -26.58 5.71 59.08
N GLN A 66 -25.88 5.70 60.21
CA GLN A 66 -24.42 5.61 60.24
C GLN A 66 -23.91 4.32 59.60
N ASP A 67 -24.53 3.18 59.92
CA ASP A 67 -24.16 1.87 59.39
C ASP A 67 -24.40 1.83 57.87
N ALA A 68 -25.55 2.34 57.40
CA ALA A 68 -25.85 2.43 55.97
C ALA A 68 -24.84 3.31 55.22
N ALA A 69 -24.52 4.49 55.75
CA ALA A 69 -23.54 5.40 55.15
C ALA A 69 -22.12 4.80 55.15
N THR A 70 -21.77 4.03 56.18
CA THR A 70 -20.47 3.34 56.27
C THR A 70 -20.39 2.21 55.24
N GLN A 71 -21.48 1.45 55.08
CA GLN A 71 -21.60 0.40 54.08
C GLN A 71 -21.45 0.99 52.66
N GLU A 72 -22.18 2.07 52.36
CA GLU A 72 -22.12 2.77 51.08
C GLU A 72 -20.72 3.32 50.80
N ALA A 73 -20.09 3.97 51.79
CA ALA A 73 -18.72 4.48 51.65
C ALA A 73 -17.69 3.36 51.41
N SER A 74 -17.90 2.17 52.00
CA SER A 74 -17.03 1.01 51.74
C SER A 74 -17.22 0.46 50.32
N GLN A 75 -18.46 0.35 49.84
CA GLN A 75 -18.78 -0.06 48.47
C GLN A 75 -18.19 0.92 47.46
N LEU A 76 -18.40 2.22 47.65
CA LEU A 76 -17.84 3.26 46.78
C LEU A 76 -16.32 3.20 46.74
N ARG A 77 -15.63 2.96 47.87
CA ARG A 77 -14.16 2.78 47.87
C ARG A 77 -13.71 1.59 47.05
N VAL A 78 -14.41 0.46 47.14
CA VAL A 78 -14.11 -0.73 46.33
C VAL A 78 -14.33 -0.43 44.84
N THR A 79 -15.45 0.19 44.48
CA THR A 79 -15.73 0.57 43.08
C THR A 79 -14.70 1.55 42.53
N LEU A 80 -14.28 2.53 43.33
CA LEU A 80 -13.27 3.51 42.92
C LEU A 80 -11.89 2.86 42.72
N ALA A 81 -11.51 1.92 43.60
CA ALA A 81 -10.29 1.14 43.44
C ALA A 81 -10.34 0.26 42.17
N ASP A 82 -11.47 -0.39 41.91
CA ASP A 82 -11.67 -1.23 40.72
C ASP A 82 -11.63 -0.40 39.42
N LEU A 83 -12.34 0.74 39.38
CA LEU A 83 -12.31 1.65 38.24
C LEU A 83 -10.91 2.24 38.01
N ASN A 84 -10.20 2.64 39.07
CA ASN A 84 -8.82 3.12 38.94
C ASN A 84 -7.87 2.01 38.47
N GLY A 85 -8.10 0.76 38.88
CA GLY A 85 -7.37 -0.41 38.37
C GLY A 85 -7.58 -0.57 36.87
N HIS A 86 -8.85 -0.61 36.43
CA HIS A 86 -9.20 -0.70 35.02
C HIS A 86 -8.65 0.46 34.17
N ILE A 87 -8.70 1.68 34.69
CA ILE A 87 -8.14 2.86 34.03
C ILE A 87 -6.63 2.68 33.90
N ARG A 88 -5.88 2.40 34.97
CA ARG A 88 -4.43 2.18 34.88
C ARG A 88 -4.07 1.10 33.85
N THR A 89 -4.67 -0.08 33.93
CA THR A 89 -4.37 -1.16 32.98
C THR A 89 -4.63 -0.78 31.51
N ARG A 90 -5.59 0.10 31.23
CA ARG A 90 -5.89 0.58 29.86
C ARG A 90 -5.16 1.87 29.46
N SER A 91 -4.79 2.69 30.44
CA SER A 91 -4.15 3.99 30.27
C SER A 91 -2.63 3.92 30.40
N ASP A 92 -2.09 2.77 30.81
CA ASP A 92 -0.65 2.53 30.84
C ASP A 92 -0.03 2.78 29.45
N ASP A 93 1.28 3.06 29.48
CA ASP A 93 2.16 3.50 28.38
C ASP A 93 1.96 2.79 27.03
N ALA A 94 1.31 1.62 26.98
CA ALA A 94 1.06 0.85 25.76
C ALA A 94 0.32 1.64 24.66
N VAL A 95 -0.66 2.49 24.99
CA VAL A 95 -1.40 3.25 23.96
C VAL A 95 -0.57 4.40 23.41
N GLU A 96 0.15 5.13 24.26
CA GLU A 96 1.06 6.19 23.83
C GLU A 96 2.26 5.63 23.06
N GLU A 97 2.81 4.51 23.51
CA GLU A 97 3.91 3.81 22.84
C GLU A 97 3.46 3.26 21.48
N ALA A 98 2.27 2.65 21.40
CA ALA A 98 1.71 2.22 20.11
C ALA A 98 1.47 3.39 19.16
N LEU A 99 1.04 4.55 19.67
CA LEU A 99 0.90 5.76 18.87
C LEU A 99 2.26 6.28 18.38
N ARG A 100 3.28 6.32 19.25
CA ARG A 100 4.65 6.73 18.87
C ARG A 100 5.21 5.79 17.81
N GLU A 101 5.12 4.48 18.03
CA GLU A 101 5.58 3.45 17.09
C GLU A 101 4.86 3.56 15.74
N ALA A 102 3.54 3.77 15.74
CA ALA A 102 2.77 3.95 14.51
C ALA A 102 3.16 5.25 13.77
N THR A 103 3.42 6.32 14.51
CA THR A 103 3.82 7.62 13.95
C THR A 103 5.22 7.54 13.32
N GLU A 104 6.17 6.90 14.00
CA GLU A 104 7.53 6.68 13.46
C GLU A 104 7.48 5.79 12.21
N LYS A 105 6.69 4.71 12.22
CA LYS A 105 6.46 3.87 11.04
C LYS A 105 5.87 4.66 9.87
N LEU A 106 4.92 5.55 10.14
CA LEU A 106 4.31 6.40 9.12
C LEU A 106 5.33 7.38 8.53
N GLU A 107 6.18 7.98 9.36
CA GLU A 107 7.23 8.90 8.93
C GLU A 107 8.25 8.20 8.02
N ILE A 108 8.77 7.05 8.44
CA ILE A 108 9.71 6.23 7.65
C ILE A 108 9.07 5.80 6.32
N ALA A 109 7.81 5.35 6.36
CA ALA A 109 7.09 4.97 5.15
C ALA A 109 6.86 6.17 4.21
N GLY A 110 6.55 7.35 4.77
CA GLY A 110 6.35 8.59 4.02
C GLY A 110 7.63 9.13 3.38
N GLU A 111 8.78 9.03 4.06
CA GLU A 111 10.08 9.32 3.46
C GLU A 111 10.41 8.39 2.30
N ARG A 112 10.17 7.09 2.49
CA ARG A 112 10.39 6.09 1.44
C ARG A 112 9.49 6.33 0.23
N ALA A 113 8.22 6.68 0.46
CA ALA A 113 7.29 7.03 -0.61
C ALA A 113 7.77 8.26 -1.40
N ARG A 114 8.15 9.35 -0.71
CA ARG A 114 8.69 10.57 -1.34
C ARG A 114 9.93 10.28 -2.18
N ARG A 115 10.84 9.41 -1.70
CA ARG A 115 12.01 8.99 -2.46
C ARG A 115 11.63 8.28 -3.76
N PHE A 116 10.69 7.34 -3.71
CA PHE A 116 10.24 6.62 -4.91
C PHE A 116 9.46 7.52 -5.86
N GLU A 117 8.66 8.46 -5.35
CA GLU A 117 7.98 9.46 -6.18
C GLU A 117 8.98 10.33 -6.95
N PHE A 118 10.03 10.79 -6.28
CA PHE A 118 11.10 11.53 -6.92
C PHE A 118 11.82 10.70 -7.99
N GLU A 119 12.21 9.46 -7.66
CA GLU A 119 12.86 8.56 -8.61
C GLU A 119 11.98 8.30 -9.84
N LYS A 120 10.69 8.02 -9.64
CA LYS A 120 9.72 7.86 -10.72
C LYS A 120 9.65 9.12 -11.59
N ALA A 121 9.58 10.31 -10.99
CA ALA A 121 9.52 11.56 -11.74
C ALA A 121 10.78 11.79 -12.59
N VAL A 122 11.96 11.49 -12.05
CA VAL A 122 13.24 11.57 -12.77
C VAL A 122 13.28 10.59 -13.94
N LEU A 123 12.95 9.32 -13.68
CA LEU A 123 12.94 8.28 -14.72
C LEU A 123 11.92 8.57 -15.82
N ASP A 124 10.74 9.09 -15.47
CA ASP A 124 9.73 9.44 -16.44
C ASP A 124 10.16 10.63 -17.32
N ARG A 125 10.78 11.64 -16.70
CA ARG A 125 11.36 12.77 -17.43
C ARG A 125 12.47 12.32 -18.37
N LEU A 126 13.37 11.45 -17.90
CA LEU A 126 14.45 10.89 -18.71
C LEU A 126 13.90 10.10 -19.89
N ARG A 127 12.98 9.16 -19.63
CA ARG A 127 12.31 8.35 -20.65
C ARG A 127 11.65 9.23 -21.71
N THR A 128 10.86 10.20 -21.29
CA THR A 128 10.16 11.12 -22.20
C THR A 128 11.15 11.89 -23.07
N THR A 129 12.23 12.39 -22.48
CA THR A 129 13.26 13.15 -23.20
C THR A 129 14.00 12.26 -24.21
N LEU A 130 14.37 11.04 -23.83
CA LEU A 130 15.06 10.09 -24.72
C LEU A 130 14.16 9.64 -25.87
N VAL A 131 12.88 9.37 -25.61
CA VAL A 131 11.91 9.01 -26.66
C VAL A 131 11.73 10.16 -27.64
N ALA A 132 11.59 11.40 -27.14
CA ALA A 132 11.49 12.58 -27.99
C ALA A 132 12.77 12.79 -28.83
N ALA A 133 13.95 12.72 -28.22
CA ALA A 133 15.23 12.85 -28.92
C ALA A 133 15.41 11.76 -29.98
N ARG A 134 15.04 10.50 -29.67
CA ARG A 134 15.04 9.39 -30.64
C ARG A 134 14.10 9.67 -31.81
N SER A 135 12.88 10.16 -31.55
CA SER A 135 11.92 10.51 -32.60
C SER A 135 12.46 11.63 -33.48
N THR A 136 13.04 12.68 -32.90
CA THR A 136 13.64 13.79 -33.67
C THR A 136 14.80 13.32 -34.52
N ALA A 137 15.72 12.52 -33.97
CA ALA A 137 16.82 11.95 -34.73
C ALA A 137 16.31 11.05 -35.87
N ARG A 138 15.29 10.22 -35.62
CA ARG A 138 14.63 9.43 -36.66
C ARG A 138 14.08 10.32 -37.77
N ASP A 139 13.31 11.34 -37.42
CA ASP A 139 12.67 12.20 -38.41
C ASP A 139 13.70 12.99 -39.24
N LEU A 140 14.85 13.31 -38.65
CA LEU A 140 15.96 14.00 -39.31
C LEU A 140 16.76 13.08 -40.25
N TYR A 141 17.08 11.85 -39.83
CA TYR A 141 18.01 10.98 -40.57
C TYR A 141 17.33 9.86 -41.36
N LEU A 142 16.29 9.24 -40.79
CA LEU A 142 15.70 8.02 -41.33
C LEU A 142 14.60 8.33 -42.36
N LYS A 143 13.80 9.36 -42.09
CA LYS A 143 12.71 9.79 -42.99
C LYS A 143 13.20 10.23 -44.38
N PRO A 144 14.28 11.02 -44.53
CA PRO A 144 14.79 11.39 -45.85
C PRO A 144 15.30 10.18 -46.64
N VAL A 145 16.03 9.28 -45.99
CA VAL A 145 16.52 8.05 -46.63
C VAL A 145 15.36 7.20 -47.13
N MET A 146 14.30 7.04 -46.33
CA MET A 146 13.09 6.31 -46.74
C MET A 146 12.38 6.97 -47.92
N SER A 147 12.38 8.30 -48.00
CA SER A 147 11.82 9.01 -49.15
C SER A 147 12.59 8.76 -50.44
N GLU A 148 13.91 8.56 -50.37
CA GLU A 148 14.75 8.21 -51.52
C GLU A 148 14.69 6.72 -51.87
N LEU A 149 14.52 5.85 -50.87
CA LEU A 149 14.50 4.39 -51.03
C LEU A 149 13.19 3.89 -51.63
N ARG A 150 12.03 4.44 -51.23
CA ARG A 150 10.70 4.00 -51.71
C ARG A 150 10.57 3.95 -53.24
N PRO A 151 10.97 5.00 -54.00
CA PRO A 151 10.94 4.94 -55.45
C PRO A 151 11.83 3.84 -56.04
N LEU A 152 12.98 3.56 -55.43
CA LEU A 152 13.92 2.54 -55.89
C LEU A 152 13.38 1.12 -55.66
N LEU A 153 12.69 0.91 -54.53
CA LEU A 153 12.02 -0.36 -54.23
C LEU A 153 10.92 -0.66 -55.26
N GLY A 154 10.12 0.35 -55.62
CA GLY A 154 9.07 0.20 -56.63
C GLY A 154 9.56 -0.11 -58.04
N LEU A 155 10.87 0.03 -58.33
CA LEU A 155 11.43 -0.37 -59.64
C LEU A 155 11.81 -1.86 -59.71
N LEU A 156 12.03 -2.48 -58.54
CA LEU A 156 12.52 -3.85 -58.45
C LEU A 156 11.46 -4.84 -58.01
N PHE A 157 10.48 -4.35 -57.26
CA PHE A 157 9.53 -5.15 -56.52
C PHE A 157 8.10 -4.72 -56.85
N ASP A 158 7.60 -5.14 -58.02
CA ASP A 158 6.20 -4.90 -58.42
C ASP A 158 5.21 -5.71 -57.57
N ASP A 159 5.57 -6.95 -57.23
CA ASP A 159 4.72 -7.88 -56.47
C ASP A 159 5.03 -7.95 -54.97
N ILE A 160 6.01 -7.15 -54.50
CA ILE A 160 6.53 -7.21 -53.14
C ILE A 160 6.59 -5.80 -52.54
N SER A 161 5.91 -5.58 -51.42
CA SER A 161 6.10 -4.36 -50.63
C SER A 161 6.92 -4.66 -49.37
N ILE A 162 7.98 -3.90 -49.16
CA ILE A 162 8.80 -4.01 -47.96
C ILE A 162 8.36 -2.94 -46.98
N VAL A 163 7.84 -3.38 -45.84
CA VAL A 163 7.57 -2.52 -44.68
C VAL A 163 8.84 -2.49 -43.85
N PHE A 164 9.34 -1.29 -43.58
CA PHE A 164 10.50 -1.09 -42.73
C PHE A 164 10.07 -0.70 -41.33
N ASP A 165 10.85 -1.11 -40.34
CA ASP A 165 10.76 -0.59 -38.99
C ASP A 165 11.00 0.91 -39.05
N GLU A 166 10.00 1.69 -38.64
CA GLU A 166 10.12 3.13 -38.60
C GLU A 166 11.24 3.60 -37.66
N ASN A 167 11.66 2.78 -36.69
CA ASN A 167 12.72 3.09 -35.72
C ASN A 167 14.12 2.60 -36.13
N THR A 168 14.25 1.51 -36.88
CA THR A 168 15.56 0.91 -37.19
C THR A 168 15.94 0.96 -38.66
N LEU A 169 15.00 1.31 -39.56
CA LEU A 169 15.13 1.16 -41.01
C LEU A 169 15.46 -0.26 -41.47
N LEU A 170 15.37 -1.25 -40.58
CA LEU A 170 15.46 -2.64 -40.97
C LEU A 170 14.13 -3.04 -41.60
N PRO A 171 14.14 -3.85 -42.67
CA PRO A 171 12.90 -4.48 -43.12
C PRO A 171 12.25 -5.20 -41.93
N GLN A 172 10.95 -4.99 -41.71
CA GLN A 172 10.15 -5.75 -40.74
C GLN A 172 9.30 -6.81 -41.42
N THR A 173 8.69 -6.46 -42.56
CA THR A 173 7.73 -7.34 -43.20
C THR A 173 7.86 -7.22 -44.71
N VAL A 174 7.88 -8.37 -45.37
CA VAL A 174 7.91 -8.46 -46.81
C VAL A 174 6.55 -9.00 -47.23
N ARG A 175 5.75 -8.14 -47.86
CA ARG A 175 4.42 -8.51 -48.32
C ARG A 175 4.48 -8.92 -49.77
N ARG A 176 4.25 -10.20 -50.06
CA ARG A 176 4.24 -10.79 -51.41
C ARG A 176 2.85 -11.35 -51.70
N ASN A 177 2.24 -10.97 -52.82
CA ASN A 177 0.91 -11.48 -53.22
C ASN A 177 -0.17 -11.39 -52.12
N GLY A 178 -0.09 -10.35 -51.27
CA GLY A 178 -1.04 -10.14 -50.16
C GLY A 178 -0.75 -10.96 -48.88
N GLN A 179 0.33 -11.72 -48.81
CA GLN A 179 0.77 -12.41 -47.59
C GLN A 179 1.98 -11.71 -46.97
N ASP A 180 1.95 -11.56 -45.65
CA ASP A 180 3.03 -10.97 -44.85
C ASP A 180 4.02 -12.06 -44.43
N GLU A 181 5.26 -11.94 -44.90
CA GLU A 181 6.37 -12.80 -44.52
C GLU A 181 7.35 -12.04 -43.62
N ASP A 182 7.88 -12.75 -42.61
CA ASP A 182 8.93 -12.24 -41.73
C ASP A 182 10.26 -12.08 -42.48
N VAL A 183 10.97 -10.99 -42.18
CA VAL A 183 12.19 -10.57 -42.87
C VAL A 183 13.38 -11.51 -42.63
N ASP A 184 13.36 -12.28 -41.55
CA ASP A 184 14.36 -13.34 -41.33
C ASP A 184 14.31 -14.43 -42.41
N ARG A 185 13.26 -14.46 -43.23
CA ARG A 185 13.11 -15.34 -44.40
C ARG A 185 13.59 -14.70 -45.71
N LEU A 186 14.18 -13.50 -45.67
CA LEU A 186 14.77 -12.88 -46.85
C LEU A 186 15.93 -13.73 -47.39
N SER A 187 15.78 -14.16 -48.64
CA SER A 187 16.84 -14.84 -49.40
C SER A 187 18.12 -13.97 -49.43
N GLY A 188 19.28 -14.63 -49.55
CA GLY A 188 20.57 -13.92 -49.63
C GLY A 188 20.60 -12.86 -50.72
N GLY A 189 20.04 -13.17 -51.90
CA GLY A 189 19.95 -12.23 -53.02
C GLY A 189 19.06 -11.02 -52.75
N MET A 190 17.96 -11.18 -52.01
CA MET A 190 17.09 -10.05 -51.65
C MET A 190 17.78 -9.07 -50.68
N ARG A 191 18.55 -9.61 -49.71
CA ARG A 191 19.37 -8.77 -48.81
C ARG A 191 20.44 -8.01 -49.57
N GLU A 192 21.09 -8.67 -50.52
CA GLU A 192 22.11 -8.05 -51.38
C GLU A 192 21.53 -6.91 -52.22
N GLN A 193 20.38 -7.14 -52.88
CA GLN A 193 19.69 -6.12 -53.67
C GLN A 193 19.27 -4.92 -52.81
N LEU A 194 18.69 -5.17 -51.63
CA LEU A 194 18.30 -4.09 -50.73
C LEU A 194 19.52 -3.28 -50.25
N SER A 195 20.65 -3.94 -50.03
CA SER A 195 21.92 -3.33 -49.64
C SER A 195 22.43 -2.35 -50.71
N VAL A 196 22.28 -2.70 -51.99
CA VAL A 196 22.61 -1.82 -53.13
C VAL A 196 21.65 -0.63 -53.18
N LEU A 197 20.35 -0.87 -53.08
CA LEU A 197 19.34 0.20 -53.12
C LEU A 197 19.49 1.21 -51.98
N THR A 198 19.83 0.72 -50.79
CA THR A 198 20.05 1.58 -49.62
C THR A 198 21.23 2.51 -49.86
N ARG A 199 22.33 2.01 -50.43
CA ARG A 199 23.49 2.85 -50.81
C ARG A 199 23.14 3.88 -51.88
N LEU A 200 22.36 3.49 -52.89
CA LEU A 200 21.86 4.43 -53.90
C LEU A 200 20.97 5.51 -53.26
N ALA A 201 20.07 5.14 -52.35
CA ALA A 201 19.20 6.08 -51.64
C ALA A 201 20.01 7.11 -50.83
N PHE A 202 21.07 6.67 -50.14
CA PHE A 202 21.99 7.55 -49.44
C PHE A 202 22.75 8.49 -50.39
N ALA A 203 23.27 7.97 -51.49
CA ALA A 203 23.93 8.80 -52.48
C ALA A 203 22.96 9.86 -53.03
N ARG A 204 21.67 9.51 -53.23
CA ARG A 204 20.64 10.45 -53.75
C ARG A 204 20.35 11.55 -52.76
N LEU A 205 20.23 11.18 -51.49
CA LEU A 205 20.07 12.13 -50.40
C LEU A 205 21.25 13.11 -50.36
N LEU A 206 22.48 12.62 -50.43
CA LEU A 206 23.69 13.47 -50.42
C LEU A 206 23.79 14.35 -51.66
N ALA A 207 23.45 13.82 -52.85
CA ALA A 207 23.44 14.59 -54.08
C ALA A 207 22.43 15.75 -54.04
N ARG A 208 21.23 15.53 -53.46
CA ARG A 208 20.23 16.60 -53.23
C ARG A 208 20.72 17.68 -52.27
N ASP A 209 21.54 17.32 -51.29
CA ASP A 209 22.22 18.26 -50.40
C ASP A 209 23.43 18.96 -51.05
N GLY A 210 23.63 18.81 -52.36
CA GLY A 210 24.76 19.42 -53.09
C GLY A 210 26.10 18.70 -52.89
N ARG A 211 26.08 17.48 -52.36
CA ARG A 211 27.27 16.62 -52.14
C ARG A 211 27.19 15.37 -53.01
N PRO A 212 27.41 15.49 -54.34
CA PRO A 212 27.39 14.34 -55.23
C PRO A 212 28.45 13.33 -54.78
N THR A 213 28.02 12.10 -54.51
CA THR A 213 28.88 11.03 -53.98
C THR A 213 28.84 9.85 -54.96
N PRO A 214 29.98 9.37 -55.46
CA PRO A 214 30.00 8.20 -56.34
C PRO A 214 29.60 6.94 -55.57
N VAL A 215 28.89 6.05 -56.25
CA VAL A 215 28.49 4.74 -55.71
C VAL A 215 29.39 3.68 -56.31
N ILE A 216 30.11 2.95 -55.45
CA ILE A 216 30.97 1.85 -55.86
C ILE A 216 30.29 0.53 -55.49
N LEU A 217 30.09 -0.32 -56.49
CA LEU A 217 29.56 -1.67 -56.35
C LEU A 217 30.67 -2.65 -56.70
N ASP A 218 31.08 -3.49 -55.76
CA ASP A 218 32.13 -4.50 -55.95
C ASP A 218 31.53 -5.89 -55.82
N ASP A 219 31.49 -6.62 -56.94
CA ASP A 219 30.82 -7.92 -57.09
C ASP A 219 29.43 -7.97 -56.43
N ALA A 220 28.68 -6.87 -56.54
CA ALA A 220 27.30 -6.82 -56.08
C ALA A 220 26.37 -7.58 -57.06
N LEU A 221 25.22 -8.04 -56.56
CA LEU A 221 24.15 -8.71 -57.32
C LEU A 221 24.49 -10.15 -57.77
N VAL A 222 25.40 -10.83 -57.08
CA VAL A 222 25.83 -12.20 -57.44
C VAL A 222 24.69 -13.21 -57.36
N TYR A 223 23.72 -12.99 -56.46
CA TYR A 223 22.63 -13.94 -56.18
C TYR A 223 21.27 -13.53 -56.75
N SER A 224 21.23 -12.64 -57.75
CA SER A 224 19.99 -12.22 -58.40
C SER A 224 19.62 -13.18 -59.54
N ASP A 225 18.35 -13.56 -59.65
CA ASP A 225 17.84 -14.20 -60.88
C ASP A 225 17.84 -13.23 -62.07
N ASP A 226 17.77 -13.80 -63.27
CA ASP A 226 17.93 -13.09 -64.54
C ASP A 226 16.88 -11.98 -64.74
N ASP A 227 15.65 -12.16 -64.24
CA ASP A 227 14.61 -11.12 -64.35
C ASP A 227 14.83 -9.97 -63.35
N ARG A 228 15.30 -10.26 -62.12
CA ARG A 228 15.59 -9.22 -61.12
C ARG A 228 16.88 -8.46 -61.43
N ILE A 229 17.89 -9.11 -62.00
CA ILE A 229 19.15 -8.43 -62.34
C ILE A 229 18.93 -7.41 -63.47
N GLU A 230 18.07 -7.70 -64.45
CA GLU A 230 17.73 -6.75 -65.52
C GLU A 230 16.99 -5.52 -64.97
N ARG A 231 15.99 -5.70 -64.10
CA ARG A 231 15.33 -4.56 -63.41
C ARG A 231 16.30 -3.74 -62.57
N MET A 232 17.29 -4.37 -61.94
CA MET A 232 18.33 -3.67 -61.20
C MET A 232 19.24 -2.87 -62.13
N PHE A 233 19.55 -3.39 -63.32
CA PHE A 233 20.30 -2.65 -64.33
C PHE A 233 19.54 -1.44 -64.83
N ASP A 234 18.24 -1.55 -65.09
CA ASP A 234 17.39 -0.42 -65.46
C ASP A 234 17.36 0.66 -64.36
N ALA A 235 17.29 0.23 -63.09
CA ALA A 235 17.34 1.12 -61.95
C ALA A 235 18.69 1.85 -61.84
N LEU A 236 19.80 1.12 -61.95
CA LEU A 236 21.16 1.69 -61.93
C LEU A 236 21.39 2.64 -63.11
N HIS A 237 20.99 2.25 -64.33
CA HIS A 237 21.16 3.07 -65.52
C HIS A 237 20.35 4.37 -65.41
N ARG A 238 19.12 4.31 -64.91
CA ARG A 238 18.31 5.51 -64.65
C ARG A 238 18.95 6.43 -63.61
N GLN A 239 19.54 5.88 -62.55
CA GLN A 239 20.23 6.68 -61.54
C GLN A 239 21.56 7.26 -62.03
N SER A 240 22.19 6.66 -63.04
CA SER A 240 23.48 7.12 -63.56
C SER A 240 23.46 8.54 -64.16
N HIS A 241 22.27 9.08 -64.47
CA HIS A 241 22.11 10.47 -64.91
C HIS A 241 22.49 11.47 -63.81
N ASP A 242 22.12 11.16 -62.56
CA ASP A 242 22.29 12.08 -61.43
C ASP A 242 23.52 11.72 -60.58
N GLN A 243 24.14 10.55 -60.82
CA GLN A 243 25.20 9.98 -59.99
C GLN A 243 26.20 9.16 -60.78
N GLN A 244 27.48 9.26 -60.41
CA GLN A 244 28.50 8.34 -60.91
C GLN A 244 28.38 7.00 -60.20
N ILE A 245 28.16 5.93 -60.97
CA ILE A 245 28.11 4.56 -60.48
C ILE A 245 29.29 3.80 -61.09
N LEU A 246 30.13 3.23 -60.24
CA LEU A 246 31.27 2.40 -60.61
C LEU A 246 30.96 0.96 -60.23
N VAL A 247 30.97 0.06 -61.21
CA VAL A 247 30.69 -1.36 -61.00
C VAL A 247 31.94 -2.16 -61.31
N PHE A 248 32.47 -2.84 -60.29
CA PHE A 248 33.50 -3.84 -60.41
C PHE A 248 32.81 -5.21 -60.42
N SER A 249 33.08 -6.01 -61.45
CA SER A 249 32.59 -7.39 -61.46
C SER A 249 33.52 -8.34 -62.20
N CYS A 250 33.65 -9.56 -61.66
CA CYS A 250 34.27 -10.68 -62.36
C CYS A 250 33.34 -11.37 -63.38
N ARG A 251 32.05 -10.99 -63.44
CA ARG A 251 31.01 -11.61 -64.29
C ARG A 251 30.70 -10.79 -65.55
N GLN A 252 31.68 -10.62 -66.43
CA GLN A 252 31.56 -9.76 -67.62
C GLN A 252 30.32 -10.03 -68.48
N ARG A 253 29.90 -11.30 -68.64
CA ARG A 253 28.70 -11.64 -69.43
C ARG A 253 27.38 -11.22 -68.76
N ALA A 254 27.30 -11.31 -67.43
CA ALA A 254 26.09 -10.94 -66.69
C ALA A 254 25.90 -9.42 -66.71
N PHE A 255 26.99 -8.66 -66.57
CA PHE A 255 26.96 -7.20 -66.57
C PHE A 255 27.01 -6.56 -67.96
N ALA A 256 27.16 -7.35 -69.03
CA ALA A 256 27.14 -6.82 -70.40
C ALA A 256 25.84 -6.08 -70.72
N LYS A 257 24.72 -6.49 -70.11
CA LYS A 257 23.40 -5.87 -70.28
C LYS A 257 23.19 -4.60 -69.45
N LEU A 258 24.07 -4.27 -68.49
CA LEU A 258 23.96 -3.05 -67.67
C LEU A 258 24.11 -1.77 -68.51
N GLY A 259 24.90 -1.84 -69.58
CA GLY A 259 25.30 -0.67 -70.37
C GLY A 259 26.35 0.20 -69.67
N GLY A 260 26.71 1.33 -70.31
CA GLY A 260 27.72 2.26 -69.83
C GLY A 260 29.13 2.02 -70.40
N ASN A 261 30.11 2.75 -69.85
CA ASN A 261 31.49 2.67 -70.31
C ASN A 261 32.19 1.46 -69.69
N ILE A 262 32.49 0.46 -70.51
CA ILE A 262 33.22 -0.74 -70.08
C ILE A 262 34.70 -0.41 -70.03
N LEU A 263 35.29 -0.49 -68.83
CA LEU A 263 36.72 -0.37 -68.63
C LEU A 263 37.34 -1.77 -68.47
N GLN A 264 38.47 -1.99 -69.13
CA GLN A 264 39.27 -3.20 -68.96
C GLN A 264 40.47 -2.89 -68.08
N MET A 265 40.69 -3.73 -67.07
CA MET A 265 41.91 -3.66 -66.27
C MET A 265 43.04 -4.29 -67.09
N SER A 266 44.08 -3.51 -67.35
CA SER A 266 45.36 -3.99 -67.88
C SER A 266 46.38 -4.08 -66.76
N ASP A 267 47.31 -5.04 -66.84
CA ASP A 267 48.43 -5.10 -65.91
C ASP A 267 49.20 -3.77 -65.93
N TRP A 268 49.50 -3.25 -64.74
CA TRP A 268 50.32 -2.05 -64.62
C TRP A 268 51.73 -2.36 -65.12
N GLN A 269 52.10 -1.74 -66.24
CA GLN A 269 53.48 -1.70 -66.72
C GLN A 269 54.17 -0.39 -66.30
N PRO A 270 55.05 -0.40 -65.29
CA PRO A 270 55.81 0.81 -64.94
C PRO A 270 56.74 1.19 -66.11
N GLY A 271 56.65 2.44 -66.59
CA GLY A 271 57.58 3.02 -67.58
C GLY A 271 57.04 3.28 -68.99
N ARG A 272 55.73 3.09 -69.26
CA ARG A 272 55.07 3.60 -70.47
C ARG A 272 54.15 4.76 -70.09
N SER A 273 54.61 5.99 -70.32
CA SER A 273 53.79 7.20 -70.42
C SER A 273 53.82 7.70 -71.86
#